data_AF-A0A2Z3UXH9-F1
#
_entry.id   AF-A0A2Z3UXH9-F1
#
_cell.length_a   1.000
_cell.length_b   1.000
_cell.length_c   1.000
_cell.angle_alpha   90.00
_cell.angle_beta   90.00
_cell.angle_gamma   90.00
#
_symmetry.space_group_name_H-M   'P 1'
#
loop_
_entity.id
_entity.type
_entity.pdbx_description
1 polymer ?
#
loop_
_entity_poly.entity_id
_entity_poly.type
_entity_poly.pdbx_seq_one_letter_code
_entity_poly.pdbx_strand_id
1 'polypeptide(L)' 'MPALAIRSTGGTTTFHEPVSAHLAAEFLTVPASTVDRCVAEVRACAEHLGIRATPEVIERVAREHLLALVNSAPPPRSPR' A
#
# COMPACT_ATOMS: atom_id res chain seq x y z
N MET A 1 20.96 -6.27 9.47
CA MET A 1 20.55 -4.84 9.51
C MET A 1 20.14 -4.44 8.09
N PRO A 2 18.86 -4.53 7.69
CA PRO A 2 18.45 -4.00 6.40
C PRO A 2 18.19 -2.50 6.53
N ALA A 3 18.85 -1.73 5.67
CA ALA A 3 18.76 -0.28 5.60
C ALA A 3 17.41 0.11 4.98
N LEU A 4 16.64 0.93 5.70
CA LEU A 4 15.49 1.65 5.14
C LEU A 4 16.01 2.69 4.14
N ALA A 5 15.83 2.41 2.85
CA ALA A 5 16.11 3.37 1.78
C ALA A 5 14.97 4.40 1.71
N ILE A 6 15.01 5.39 2.59
CA ILE A 6 14.14 6.58 2.46
C ILE A 6 14.82 7.55 1.51
N ARG A 7 14.46 7.51 0.22
CA ARG A 7 14.56 8.67 -0.67
C ARG A 7 13.49 8.57 -1.76
N SER A 8 12.40 9.31 -1.60
CA SER A 8 11.60 9.74 -2.75
C SER A 8 11.64 11.26 -2.80
N THR A 9 12.66 11.77 -3.49
CA THR A 9 12.76 13.17 -3.88
C THR A 9 11.75 13.41 -5.00
N GLY A 10 10.83 14.35 -4.76
CA GLY A 10 9.86 14.78 -5.77
C GLY A 10 10.54 15.19 -7.08
N GLY A 11 10.04 14.62 -8.17
CA GLY A 11 10.39 14.97 -9.54
C GLY A 11 9.13 14.90 -10.39
N THR A 12 8.66 16.06 -10.82
CA THR A 12 7.54 16.28 -11.72
C THR A 12 7.63 15.42 -12.97
N THR A 13 6.78 14.40 -13.06
CA THR A 13 6.35 13.82 -14.33
C THR A 13 4.83 13.72 -14.28
N THR A 14 4.17 14.30 -15.28
CA THR A 14 2.73 14.34 -15.52
C THR A 14 2.19 12.97 -15.97
N PHE A 15 2.61 11.91 -15.29
CA PHE A 15 1.99 10.60 -15.34
C PHE A 15 1.69 10.24 -13.89
N HIS A 16 0.44 10.45 -13.49
CA HIS A 16 -0.01 9.98 -12.17
C HIS A 16 0.06 8.46 -12.22
N GLU A 17 1.17 7.88 -11.75
CA GLU A 17 1.28 6.44 -11.59
C GLU A 17 0.10 5.97 -10.72
N PRO A 18 -0.59 4.89 -11.10
CA PRO A 18 -1.68 4.39 -10.28
C PRO A 18 -1.16 4.05 -8.89
N VAL A 19 -1.88 4.49 -7.84
CA VAL A 19 -1.52 4.29 -6.43
C VAL A 19 -1.17 2.82 -6.13
N SER A 20 -1.86 1.87 -6.77
CA SER A 20 -1.57 0.46 -6.58
C SER A 20 -0.23 0.01 -7.17
N ALA A 21 0.24 0.59 -8.28
CA ALA A 21 1.56 0.29 -8.82
C ALA A 21 2.68 0.83 -7.90
N HIS A 22 2.51 2.05 -7.39
CA HIS A 22 3.44 2.62 -6.42
C HIS A 22 3.56 1.75 -5.15
N LEU A 23 2.41 1.35 -4.58
CA LEU A 23 2.39 0.48 -3.41
C LEU A 23 2.88 -0.94 -3.71
N ALA A 24 2.62 -1.49 -4.90
CA ALA A 24 3.12 -2.81 -5.28
C ALA A 24 4.65 -2.83 -5.40
N ALA A 25 5.26 -1.72 -5.85
CA ALA A 25 6.71 -1.58 -5.89
C ALA A 25 7.33 -1.48 -4.47
N GLU A 26 6.59 -0.97 -3.50
CA GLU A 26 7.05 -0.85 -2.11
C GLU A 26 6.86 -2.15 -1.30
N PHE A 27 5.71 -2.81 -1.45
CA PHE A 27 5.34 -4.00 -0.68
C PHE A 27 5.61 -5.29 -1.46
N LEU A 28 6.88 -5.52 -1.83
CA LEU A 28 7.29 -6.66 -2.69
C LEU A 28 6.97 -8.05 -2.12
N THR A 29 6.73 -8.16 -0.80
CA THR A 29 6.34 -9.41 -0.13
C THR A 29 4.84 -9.66 -0.16
N VAL A 30 4.04 -8.69 -0.58
CA VAL A 30 2.58 -8.77 -0.72
C VAL A 30 2.24 -8.95 -2.20
N PRO A 31 1.39 -9.93 -2.57
CA PRO A 31 0.96 -10.08 -3.97
C PRO A 31 0.31 -8.80 -4.51
N ALA A 32 0.65 -8.41 -5.74
CA ALA A 32 0.11 -7.20 -6.37
C ALA A 32 -1.43 -7.18 -6.39
N SER A 33 -2.09 -8.32 -6.60
CA SER A 33 -3.55 -8.44 -6.54
C SER A 33 -4.14 -8.13 -5.15
N THR A 34 -3.38 -8.41 -4.08
CA THR A 34 -3.76 -8.03 -2.71
C THR A 34 -3.62 -6.53 -2.51
N VAL A 35 -2.58 -5.91 -3.08
CA VAL A 35 -2.40 -4.45 -3.08
C VAL A 35 -3.54 -3.75 -3.83
N ASP A 36 -3.88 -4.22 -5.04
CA ASP A 36 -4.99 -3.67 -5.83
C ASP A 36 -6.31 -3.74 -5.07
N ARG A 37 -6.61 -4.88 -4.44
CA ARG A 37 -7.82 -5.04 -3.64
C ARG A 37 -7.82 -4.11 -2.43
N CYS A 38 -6.70 -3.98 -1.72
CA CYS A 38 -6.59 -3.06 -0.58
C CYS A 38 -6.87 -1.61 -1.00
N VAL A 39 -6.31 -1.16 -2.13
CA VAL A 39 -6.53 0.18 -2.66
C VAL A 39 -8.00 0.39 -3.06
N ALA A 40 -8.63 -0.62 -3.67
CA ALA A 40 -10.06 -0.57 -4.03
C ALA A 40 -10.96 -0.51 -2.79
N GLU A 41 -10.68 -1.31 -1.76
CA GLU A 41 -11.42 -1.32 -0.49
C GLU A 41 -11.30 0.03 0.23
N VAL A 42 -10.10 0.59 0.31
CA VAL A 42 -9.87 1.91 0.92
C VAL A 42 -10.62 3.01 0.17
N ARG A 43 -10.64 2.97 -1.18
CA ARG A 43 -11.43 3.89 -2.00
C ARG A 43 -12.92 3.78 -1.69
N ALA A 44 -13.46 2.57 -1.72
CA ALA A 44 -14.88 2.32 -1.44
C ALA A 44 -15.25 2.78 -0.02
N CYS A 45 -14.40 2.52 0.98
CA CYS A 45 -14.60 2.98 2.34
C CYS A 45 -14.58 4.52 2.45
N ALA A 46 -13.63 5.19 1.79
CA ALA A 46 -13.57 6.65 1.81
C ALA A 46 -14.83 7.27 1.19
N GLU A 47 -15.27 6.76 0.03
CA GLU A 47 -16.49 7.18 -0.64
C GLU A 47 -17.74 6.94 0.24
N HIS A 48 -17.83 5.77 0.87
CA HIS A 48 -18.93 5.44 1.79
C HIS A 48 -19.01 6.38 2.99
N LEU A 49 -17.86 6.82 3.51
CA LEU A 49 -17.77 7.75 4.64
C LEU A 49 -17.94 9.23 4.23
N GLY A 50 -18.14 9.53 2.95
CA GLY A 50 -18.20 10.90 2.43
C GLY A 50 -16.86 11.62 2.48
N ILE A 51 -15.76 10.89 2.64
CA ILE A 51 -14.39 11.43 2.62
C ILE A 51 -13.95 11.55 1.16
N ARG A 52 -13.33 12.68 0.82
CA ARG A 52 -12.75 12.86 -0.51
C ARG A 52 -11.62 11.84 -0.74
N ALA A 53 -11.86 10.87 -1.62
CA ALA A 53 -10.92 9.83 -2.01
C ALA A 53 -9.80 10.35 -2.93
N THR A 54 -9.00 11.31 -2.44
CA THR A 54 -7.83 11.79 -3.18
C THR A 54 -6.73 10.72 -3.20
N PRO A 55 -5.89 10.66 -4.24
CA PRO A 55 -4.80 9.69 -4.32
C PRO A 55 -3.92 9.64 -3.06
N GLU A 56 -3.61 10.80 -2.47
CA GLU A 56 -2.78 10.93 -1.28
C GLU A 56 -3.44 10.30 -0.04
N VAL A 57 -4.75 10.48 0.11
CA VAL A 57 -5.53 9.87 1.20
C VAL A 57 -5.58 8.36 1.02
N ILE A 58 -5.88 7.90 -0.20
CA ILE A 58 -5.98 6.47 -0.51
C ILE A 58 -4.64 5.78 -0.30
N GLU A 59 -3.56 6.37 -0.79
CA GLU A 59 -2.21 5.83 -0.63
C GLU A 59 -1.81 5.71 0.84
N ARG A 60 -2.02 6.78 1.63
CA ARG A 60 -1.66 6.78 3.04
C ARG A 60 -2.42 5.70 3.81
N VAL A 61 -3.72 5.59 3.61
CA VAL A 61 -4.53 4.59 4.33
C VAL A 61 -4.21 3.17 3.85
N ALA A 62 -4.07 2.94 2.54
CA ALA A 62 -3.71 1.62 2.03
C ALA A 62 -2.34 1.15 2.53
N ARG A 63 -1.36 2.06 2.62
CA ARG A 63 -0.03 1.78 3.18
C ARG A 63 -0.10 1.31 4.63
N GLU A 64 -0.89 1.96 5.48
CA GLU A 64 -1.08 1.53 6.87
C GLU A 64 -1.72 0.13 6.96
N HIS A 65 -2.70 -0.16 6.11
CA HIS A 65 -3.33 -1.48 6.04
C HIS A 65 -2.34 -2.57 5.61
N LEU A 66 -1.54 -2.30 4.58
CA LEU A 66 -0.51 -3.23 4.10
C LEU A 66 0.60 -3.45 5.15
N LEU A 67 1.00 -2.40 5.86
CA LEU A 67 1.96 -2.51 6.96
C LEU A 67 1.41 -3.38 8.09
N ALA A 68 0.14 -3.20 8.47
CA ALA A 68 -0.52 -4.04 9.45
C ALA A 68 -0.63 -5.50 8.99
N LEU A 69 -0.91 -5.75 7.70
CA LEU A 69 -0.93 -7.09 7.11
C LEU A 69 0.42 -7.79 7.24
N VAL A 70 1.52 -7.11 6.87
CA VAL A 70 2.88 -7.67 6.96
C VAL A 70 3.25 -7.97 8.41
N ASN A 71 2.91 -7.07 9.33
CA ASN A 71 3.25 -7.22 10.75
C ASN A 71 2.38 -8.24 11.50
N SER A 72 1.21 -8.58 10.97
CA SER A 72 0.29 -9.56 11.57
C SER A 72 0.45 -10.98 11.00
N ALA A 73 1.33 -11.18 10.03
CA ALA A 73 1.59 -12.49 9.46
C ALA A 73 2.08 -13.47 10.56
N PRO A 74 1.40 -14.60 10.77
CA PRO A 74 1.83 -15.57 11.77
C PRO A 74 3.21 -16.14 11.39
N PRO A 75 4.07 -16.44 12.37
CA PRO A 75 5.37 -17.03 12.10
C PRO A 75 5.21 -18.34 11.30
N PRO A 76 6.12 -18.62 10.35
CA PRO A 76 6.06 -19.84 9.57
C PRO A 76 6.06 -21.04 10.51
N ARG A 77 5.06 -21.91 10.38
CA ARG A 77 5.00 -23.15 11.16
C ARG A 77 6.19 -24.02 10.72
N SER A 78 7.15 -24.24 11.62
CA SER A 78 8.21 -25.22 11.36
C SER A 78 7.59 -26.60 11.11
N PRO A 79 8.00 -27.32 10.06
CA PRO A 79 7.59 -28.70 9.90
C PRO A 79 8.16 -29.50 11.08
N ARG A 80 7.29 -30.29 11.71
CA ARG A 80 7.66 -31.25 12.76
C ARG A 80 8.28 -32.48 12.13
#